data_AF-A0A813DRQ2-F1
#
_entry.id   AF-A0A813DRQ2-F1
#
_cell.length_a   1.000
_cell.length_b   1.000
_cell.length_c   1.000
_cell.angle_alpha   90.00
_cell.angle_beta   90.00
_cell.angle_gamma   90.00
#
_symmetry.space_group_name_H-M   'P 1'
#
loop_
_entity.id
_entity.type
_entity.pdbx_description
1 polymer ?
#
loop_
_entity_poly.entity_id
_entity_poly.type
_entity_poly.pdbx_seq_one_letter_code
_entity_poly.pdbx_strand_id
1 'polypeptide(L)'
;MNRQELQRNEQLTRFVVQDLNRAPLLPFDDGSVDLITNAMSVDYMVRPLDLFEEMRRALRPGGLAVMSFSNRYFPTKVIAAWRQVGDLGHCAIVASYFHYSGFERVAAYEVRTGNPGDPLFVVLGHAPKALFVFDIKLLLPLEKASSPVAAPMEIPGIPWPLLPCELSLVESLRALAEAVSVDEREKAVLCVLRAHPFIEVKGRPGGGVGDVNFGNEALGSAQEEHFRLNLGAFRRWLKDDEGRPFARGAGGPSDDGLYTLSAVLRRCMPRGLSLFTFAAASETGQDGKAVVVRGFRKFTGLTATDEDEESAATDRCDDFYFAPKASAEFFAVTTKSNGENGKFTVRTVRGEPVLFAGSKNTCLAWHANADVTELHPPGADPTIPGPMIAEKMQRFWRAWDSKMRQAFLERVDGNGWTLMLEHNSAHHEHVFPIKEDFVEFVAVLDLEGLPVAQKEAFAFFDEFGLPRVQCEAGLAMDLLPSRLEVERAATDKEGAVLYLEDARGAPVALVKVKSDFYVKARRTRQMFWNTIVDPLLRGAYSDKKTPDSGKSDPDWGGAEKRLRQGCDMHWQEWAEVAVGFIRWFKAEFDALDEVKRKVLVLKARDKFGTVYRDYCRQANLPGGDN
;
A
#
# COMPACT_ATOMS: atom_id res chain seq x y z
N MET A 1 27.05 27.54 30.01
CA MET A 1 27.45 28.78 30.71
C MET A 1 26.90 28.75 32.12
N ASN A 2 27.62 29.29 33.10
CA ASN A 2 27.15 29.42 34.49
C ASN A 2 26.50 30.79 34.74
N ARG A 3 25.92 30.99 35.93
CA ARG A 3 25.22 32.23 36.30
C ARG A 3 26.09 33.48 36.18
N GLN A 4 27.36 33.42 36.60
CA GLN A 4 28.26 34.57 36.58
C GLN A 4 28.60 34.99 35.15
N GLU A 5 28.77 34.02 34.24
CA GLU A 5 29.00 34.28 32.81
C GLU A 5 27.79 34.96 32.16
N LEU A 6 26.57 34.48 32.44
CA LEU A 6 25.35 35.08 31.88
C LEU A 6 25.08 36.48 32.46
N GLN A 7 25.36 36.72 33.73
CA GLN A 7 25.18 38.05 34.36
C GLN A 7 26.10 39.13 33.78
N ARG A 8 27.24 38.74 33.20
CA ARG A 8 28.18 39.68 32.56
C ARG A 8 27.82 40.01 31.11
N ASN A 9 26.80 39.36 30.54
CA ASN A 9 26.39 39.61 29.18
C ASN A 9 25.33 40.72 29.13
N GLU A 10 25.78 41.95 28.85
CA GLU A 10 24.94 43.16 28.79
C GLU A 10 23.91 43.15 27.65
N GLN A 11 24.03 42.25 26.67
CA GLN A 11 23.06 42.11 25.58
C GLN A 11 21.82 41.31 26.00
N LEU A 12 21.86 40.58 27.12
CA LEU A 12 20.74 39.76 27.58
C LEU A 12 19.71 40.60 28.34
N THR A 13 18.47 40.60 27.85
CA THR A 13 17.33 41.18 28.58
C THR A 13 16.91 40.34 29.80
N ARG A 14 17.08 39.01 29.70
CA ARG A 14 16.84 38.03 30.76
C ARG A 14 17.70 36.79 30.53
N PHE A 15 18.03 36.05 31.59
CA PHE A 15 18.74 34.78 31.45
C PHE A 15 18.19 33.73 32.42
N VAL A 16 18.32 32.46 32.01
CA VAL A 16 18.02 31.29 32.84
C VAL A 16 19.22 30.36 32.81
N VAL A 17 19.57 29.79 33.96
CA VAL A 17 20.60 28.75 34.06
C VAL A 17 19.89 27.41 34.17
N GLN A 18 20.04 26.56 33.15
CA GLN A 18 19.37 25.26 33.06
C GLN A 18 20.27 24.24 32.38
N ASP A 19 20.24 23.01 32.88
CA ASP A 19 20.85 21.86 32.21
C ASP A 19 19.81 21.17 31.32
N LEU A 20 19.89 21.43 30.02
CA LEU A 20 18.94 20.93 29.02
C LEU A 20 18.98 19.41 28.85
N ASN A 21 20.08 18.75 29.22
CA ASN A 21 20.17 17.29 29.18
C ASN A 21 19.40 16.62 30.34
N ARG A 22 19.19 17.35 31.46
CA ARG A 22 18.40 16.87 32.61
C ARG A 22 16.95 17.32 32.53
N ALA A 23 16.71 18.57 32.16
CA ALA A 23 15.39 19.16 32.02
C ALA A 23 15.30 19.87 30.66
N PRO A 24 14.72 19.25 29.62
CA PRO A 24 14.63 19.85 28.29
C PRO A 24 13.51 20.89 28.15
N LEU A 25 12.55 20.93 29.10
CA LEU A 25 11.42 21.85 29.11
C LEU A 25 11.89 23.31 29.19
N LEU A 26 11.61 24.11 28.16
CA LEU A 26 12.03 25.51 28.13
C LEU A 26 11.06 26.39 28.94
N PRO A 27 11.57 27.36 29.73
CA PRO A 27 10.74 28.25 30.57
C PRO A 27 10.14 29.40 29.74
N PHE A 28 9.58 29.08 28.57
CA PHE A 28 8.92 30.00 27.65
C PHE A 28 7.55 29.44 27.31
N ASP A 29 6.57 30.33 27.15
CA ASP A 29 5.22 29.95 26.76
C ASP A 29 5.18 29.47 25.30
N ASP A 30 4.13 28.74 24.95
CA ASP A 30 3.89 28.28 23.59
C ASP A 30 3.80 29.48 22.63
N GLY A 31 4.45 29.40 21.47
CA GLY A 31 4.39 30.46 20.46
C GLY A 31 4.87 31.84 20.93
N SER A 32 5.77 31.89 21.92
CA SER A 32 6.26 33.15 22.50
C SER A 32 7.57 33.66 21.90
N VAL A 33 8.24 32.87 21.07
CA VAL A 33 9.58 33.14 20.53
C VAL A 33 9.56 33.20 19.00
N ASP A 34 10.20 34.22 18.40
CA ASP A 34 10.32 34.33 16.94
C ASP A 34 11.54 33.56 16.38
N LEU A 35 12.65 33.55 17.14
CA LEU A 35 13.94 33.00 16.74
C LEU A 35 14.63 32.31 17.92
N ILE A 36 15.08 31.07 17.72
CA ILE A 36 15.96 30.36 18.65
C ILE A 36 17.32 30.14 17.99
N THR A 37 18.40 30.48 18.69
CA THR A 37 19.77 30.24 18.22
C THR A 37 20.56 29.42 19.23
N ASN A 38 21.29 28.42 18.76
CA ASN A 38 22.27 27.67 19.54
C ASN A 38 23.66 27.88 18.91
N ALA A 39 24.51 28.63 19.60
CA ALA A 39 25.89 28.85 19.19
C ALA A 39 26.81 27.83 19.87
N MET A 40 27.16 26.78 19.12
CA MET A 40 27.86 25.58 19.59
C MET A 40 27.03 24.78 20.60
N SER A 41 27.48 23.56 20.91
CA SER A 41 26.98 22.69 21.97
C SER A 41 25.82 21.77 21.62
N VAL A 42 25.25 21.85 20.42
CA VAL A 42 24.28 20.85 19.93
C VAL A 42 24.88 19.43 19.90
N ASP A 43 26.21 19.34 19.75
CA ASP A 43 27.04 18.14 19.73
C ASP A 43 27.08 17.39 21.09
N TYR A 44 26.62 18.02 22.18
CA TYR A 44 26.56 17.43 23.52
C TYR A 44 25.14 17.03 23.97
N MET A 45 24.14 17.13 23.10
CA MET A 45 22.74 16.87 23.47
C MET A 45 22.44 15.37 23.52
N VAL A 46 22.04 14.86 24.68
CA VAL A 46 21.68 13.44 24.87
C VAL A 46 20.18 13.17 24.74
N ARG A 47 19.35 14.24 24.79
CA ARG A 47 17.89 14.21 24.55
C ARG A 47 17.49 15.24 23.48
N PRO A 48 18.02 15.14 22.25
CA PRO A 48 17.82 16.16 21.23
C PRO A 48 16.35 16.25 20.76
N LEU A 49 15.61 15.14 20.72
CA LEU A 49 14.21 15.16 20.27
C LEU A 49 13.34 16.00 21.21
N ASP A 50 13.37 15.70 22.52
CA ASP A 50 12.60 16.41 23.53
C ASP A 50 12.92 17.91 23.55
N LEU A 51 14.20 18.28 23.43
CA LEU A 51 14.61 19.68 23.39
C LEU A 51 14.12 20.37 22.11
N PHE A 52 14.19 19.71 20.96
CA PHE A 52 13.75 20.32 19.70
C PHE A 52 12.22 20.42 19.63
N GLU A 53 11.47 19.46 20.17
CA GLU A 53 10.01 19.58 20.33
C GLU A 53 9.65 20.77 21.24
N GLU A 54 10.38 20.97 22.33
CA GLU A 54 10.22 22.12 23.21
C GLU A 54 10.59 23.45 22.55
N MET A 55 11.62 23.46 21.71
CA MET A 55 11.94 24.60 20.86
C MET A 55 10.80 24.91 19.89
N ARG A 56 10.21 23.89 19.27
CA ARG A 56 9.07 24.05 18.36
C ARG A 56 7.84 24.58 19.09
N ARG A 57 7.57 24.08 20.30
CA ARG A 57 6.49 24.56 21.17
C ARG A 57 6.66 26.05 21.47
N ALA A 58 7.86 26.47 21.87
CA ALA A 58 8.14 27.86 22.22
C ALA A 58 8.14 28.79 20.99
N LEU A 59 8.46 28.29 19.80
CA LEU A 59 8.48 29.08 18.57
C LEU A 59 7.06 29.41 18.08
N ARG A 60 6.89 30.65 17.61
CA ARG A 60 5.71 31.06 16.84
C ARG A 60 5.58 30.22 15.57
N PRO A 61 4.36 30.07 15.03
CA PRO A 61 4.20 29.44 13.74
C PRO A 61 5.04 30.11 12.66
N GLY A 62 5.83 29.34 11.91
CA GLY A 62 6.81 29.86 10.96
C GLY A 62 8.11 30.40 11.57
N GLY A 63 8.25 30.39 12.90
CA GLY A 63 9.44 30.84 13.62
C GLY A 63 10.67 30.00 13.31
N LEU A 64 11.86 30.57 13.50
CA LEU A 64 13.12 29.99 13.02
C LEU A 64 13.95 29.44 14.19
N ALA A 65 14.50 28.24 14.03
CA ALA A 65 15.53 27.70 14.90
C ALA A 65 16.84 27.51 14.11
N VAL A 66 17.96 27.93 14.71
CA VAL A 66 19.29 27.92 14.09
C VAL A 66 20.29 27.25 15.02
N MET A 67 20.89 26.15 14.55
CA MET A 67 21.97 25.42 15.22
C MET A 67 23.27 25.72 14.48
N SER A 68 24.21 26.39 15.13
CA SER A 68 25.53 26.62 14.56
C SER A 68 26.60 25.85 15.33
N PHE A 69 27.50 25.18 14.62
CA PHE A 69 28.60 24.42 15.23
C PHE A 69 29.83 24.40 14.31
N SER A 70 30.96 23.95 14.85
CA SER A 70 32.19 23.72 14.10
C SER A 70 32.59 22.25 14.16
N ASN A 71 33.68 21.86 13.50
CA ASN A 71 34.23 20.51 13.60
C ASN A 71 35.00 20.26 14.91
N ARG A 72 35.11 21.27 15.78
CA ARG A 72 35.74 21.18 17.10
C ARG A 72 34.75 20.82 18.20
N TYR A 73 35.14 19.84 19.01
CA TYR A 73 34.38 19.38 20.16
C TYR A 73 35.31 18.82 21.25
N PHE A 74 34.79 18.64 22.47
CA PHE A 74 35.49 17.95 23.56
C PHE A 74 35.24 16.43 23.44
N PRO A 75 36.25 15.60 23.11
CA PRO A 75 36.04 14.17 22.82
C PRO A 75 35.45 13.36 23.97
N THR A 76 35.64 13.82 25.21
CA THR A 76 35.12 13.20 26.44
C THR A 76 33.67 13.58 26.77
N LYS A 77 33.10 14.59 26.09
CA LYS A 77 31.76 15.11 26.36
C LYS A 77 30.77 14.87 25.21
N VAL A 78 31.28 14.88 23.98
CA VAL A 78 30.46 14.79 22.76
C VAL A 78 29.73 13.44 22.70
N ILE A 79 28.54 13.42 22.11
CA ILE A 79 27.78 12.16 21.95
C ILE A 79 28.51 11.18 21.04
N ALA A 80 28.32 9.88 21.28
CA ALA A 80 29.02 8.83 20.54
C ALA A 80 28.80 8.89 19.02
N ALA A 81 27.57 9.22 18.58
CA ALA A 81 27.23 9.35 17.17
C ALA A 81 28.05 10.45 16.45
N TRP A 82 28.34 11.56 17.14
CA TRP A 82 29.10 12.67 16.58
C TRP A 82 30.55 12.31 16.28
N ARG A 83 31.15 11.41 17.08
CA ARG A 83 32.54 10.94 16.89
C ARG A 83 32.71 10.00 15.70
N GLN A 84 31.62 9.40 15.23
CA GLN A 84 31.65 8.36 14.21
C GLN A 84 31.45 8.89 12.80
N VAL A 85 31.18 10.20 12.64
CA VAL A 85 30.88 10.83 11.36
C VAL A 85 31.73 12.07 11.13
N GLY A 86 31.93 12.43 9.86
CA GLY A 86 32.56 13.70 9.47
C GLY A 86 31.55 14.86 9.37
N ASP A 87 32.03 16.02 8.92
CA ASP A 87 31.30 17.30 8.92
C ASP A 87 29.91 17.26 8.27
N LEU A 88 29.77 16.61 7.10
CA LEU A 88 28.46 16.41 6.46
C LEU A 88 27.53 15.51 7.30
N GLY A 89 28.11 14.52 7.99
CA GLY A 89 27.37 13.67 8.92
C GLY A 89 26.93 14.42 10.17
N HIS A 90 27.73 15.37 10.68
CA HIS A 90 27.29 16.27 11.76
C HIS A 90 26.09 17.12 11.33
N CYS A 91 26.11 17.67 10.11
CA CYS A 91 24.97 18.36 9.53
C CYS A 91 23.74 17.45 9.43
N ALA A 92 23.91 16.21 8.97
CA ALA A 92 22.82 15.23 8.86
C ALA A 92 22.23 14.85 10.22
N ILE A 93 23.05 14.72 11.27
CA ILE A 93 22.59 14.46 12.64
C ILE A 93 21.67 15.60 13.11
N VAL A 94 22.12 16.85 12.98
CA VAL A 94 21.32 18.00 13.43
C VAL A 94 20.08 18.22 12.57
N ALA A 95 20.18 18.02 11.25
CA ALA A 95 19.02 18.06 10.37
C ALA A 95 17.98 16.99 10.73
N SER A 96 18.43 15.81 11.16
CA SER A 96 17.56 14.75 11.66
C SER A 96 16.83 15.17 12.93
N TYR A 97 17.50 15.88 13.86
CA TYR A 97 16.84 16.39 15.06
C TYR A 97 15.69 17.34 14.72
N PHE A 98 15.89 18.25 13.77
CA PHE A 98 14.81 19.12 13.26
C PHE A 98 13.70 18.34 12.58
N HIS A 99 14.04 17.43 11.67
CA HIS A 99 13.06 16.66 10.93
C HIS A 99 12.16 15.83 11.85
N TYR A 100 12.75 15.08 12.78
CA TYR A 100 11.99 14.18 13.66
C TYR A 100 11.23 14.90 14.77
N SER A 101 11.54 16.17 15.08
CA SER A 101 10.78 17.00 16.02
C SER A 101 9.68 17.84 15.37
N GLY A 102 9.45 17.67 14.06
CA GLY A 102 8.35 18.31 13.33
C GLY A 102 8.65 19.73 12.83
N PHE A 103 9.93 20.08 12.61
CA PHE A 103 10.28 21.30 11.87
C PHE A 103 10.24 21.06 10.36
N GLU A 104 9.93 22.12 9.62
CA GLU A 104 9.88 22.15 8.17
C GLU A 104 11.05 22.98 7.59
N ARG A 105 11.26 22.86 6.28
CA ARG A 105 12.27 23.64 5.54
C ARG A 105 13.66 23.55 6.17
N VAL A 106 14.06 22.34 6.55
CA VAL A 106 15.34 22.06 7.17
C VAL A 106 16.45 22.19 6.13
N ALA A 107 17.47 23.00 6.42
CA ALA A 107 18.59 23.23 5.53
C ALA A 107 19.90 23.36 6.31
N ALA A 108 20.98 22.86 5.71
CA ALA A 108 22.33 22.91 6.27
C ALA A 108 23.27 23.69 5.35
N TYR A 109 24.09 24.55 5.92
CA TYR A 109 25.02 25.43 5.22
C TYR A 109 26.39 25.39 5.88
N GLU A 110 27.45 25.42 5.06
CA GLU A 110 28.80 25.77 5.51
C GLU A 110 28.99 27.27 5.24
N VAL A 111 29.27 28.05 6.29
CA VAL A 111 29.47 29.50 6.22
C VAL A 111 30.97 29.77 6.02
N ARG A 112 31.36 30.04 4.77
CA ARG A 112 32.75 30.39 4.43
C ARG A 112 33.00 31.88 4.64
N THR A 113 33.91 32.21 5.55
CA THR A 113 34.28 33.59 5.88
C THR A 113 35.53 34.09 5.13
N GLY A 114 36.14 33.26 4.28
CA GLY A 114 37.33 33.62 3.50
C GLY A 114 38.64 33.66 4.28
N ASN A 115 38.62 33.40 5.59
CA ASN A 115 39.81 33.32 6.45
C ASN A 115 40.21 31.86 6.73
N PRO A 116 41.51 31.55 6.89
CA PRO A 116 41.96 30.24 7.33
C PRO A 116 41.60 30.03 8.81
N GLY A 117 40.49 29.35 9.06
CA GLY A 117 39.99 29.04 10.41
C GLY A 117 39.10 27.79 10.40
N ASP A 118 38.65 27.39 11.59
CA ASP A 118 37.76 26.23 11.74
C ASP A 118 36.43 26.50 10.99
N PRO A 119 35.84 25.49 10.30
CA PRO A 119 34.61 25.68 9.54
C PRO A 119 33.43 26.01 10.46
N LEU A 120 32.50 26.82 9.97
CA LEU A 120 31.23 27.11 10.65
C LEU A 120 30.09 26.48 9.86
N PHE A 121 29.38 25.54 10.48
CA PHE A 121 28.18 24.95 9.95
C PHE A 121 26.95 25.56 10.61
N VAL A 122 25.90 25.76 9.83
CA VAL A 122 24.61 26.26 10.29
C VAL A 122 23.53 25.34 9.75
N VAL A 123 22.77 24.72 10.65
CA VAL A 123 21.57 23.97 10.31
C VAL A 123 20.37 24.71 10.87
N LEU A 124 19.39 24.98 10.01
CA LEU A 124 18.19 25.72 10.37
C LEU A 124 16.93 24.91 10.10
N GLY A 125 15.88 25.17 10.86
CA GLY A 125 14.55 24.59 10.69
C GLY A 125 13.48 25.61 11.09
N HIS A 126 12.33 25.57 10.40
CA HIS A 126 11.20 26.45 10.69
C HIS A 126 10.12 25.67 11.44
N ALA A 127 9.56 26.26 12.50
CA ALA A 127 8.32 25.77 13.07
C ALA A 127 7.23 25.82 11.99
N PRO A 128 6.32 24.84 11.92
CA PRO A 128 5.24 24.83 10.93
C PRO A 128 4.48 26.15 10.94
N LYS A 129 4.16 26.70 9.75
CA LYS A 129 3.27 27.85 9.67
C LYS A 129 1.86 27.38 10.01
N ALA A 130 1.16 28.11 10.86
CA ALA A 130 -0.25 27.84 11.11
C ALA A 130 -1.03 28.15 9.83
N LEU A 131 -1.53 27.12 9.14
CA LEU A 131 -2.81 27.22 8.45
C LEU A 131 -3.87 27.41 9.53
N PHE A 132 -4.85 28.30 9.31
CA PHE A 132 -5.87 28.66 10.29
C PHE A 132 -6.45 27.42 11.01
N VAL A 133 -6.10 27.24 12.27
CA VAL A 133 -6.73 26.28 13.19
C VAL A 133 -7.71 27.07 14.04
N PHE A 134 -8.99 26.73 13.99
CA PHE A 134 -9.98 27.22 14.96
C PHE A 134 -9.58 26.71 16.36
N ASP A 135 -9.36 27.64 17.29
CA ASP A 135 -9.00 27.34 18.67
C ASP A 135 -10.25 26.90 19.46
N ILE A 136 -10.55 25.59 19.47
CA ILE A 136 -11.57 24.97 20.33
C ILE A 136 -10.98 24.78 21.74
N LYS A 137 -10.58 25.87 22.41
CA LYS A 137 -10.21 25.85 23.84
C LYS A 137 -10.83 26.96 24.69
N LEU A 138 -11.70 27.79 24.12
CA LEU A 138 -12.51 28.75 24.88
C LEU A 138 -13.98 28.35 24.80
N LEU A 139 -14.35 27.32 25.56
CA LEU A 139 -15.62 27.15 26.27
C LEU A 139 -15.72 25.69 26.77
N LEU A 140 -15.24 25.45 28.00
CA LEU A 140 -15.94 24.75 29.09
C LEU A 140 -14.92 24.24 30.14
N PRO A 141 -15.27 24.24 31.44
CA PRO A 141 -14.36 23.86 32.51
C PRO A 141 -14.10 22.36 32.51
N LEU A 142 -12.83 22.00 32.71
CA LEU A 142 -12.38 20.62 32.97
C LEU A 142 -12.91 20.16 34.33
N GLU A 143 -14.01 19.40 34.33
CA GLU A 143 -14.24 18.39 35.36
C GLU A 143 -13.81 17.02 34.82
N LYS A 144 -13.00 16.33 35.63
CA LYS A 144 -12.60 14.94 35.39
C LYS A 144 -13.84 14.05 35.40
N ALA A 145 -14.34 13.72 34.21
CA ALA A 145 -15.33 12.68 34.01
C ALA A 145 -14.68 11.50 33.25
N SER A 146 -14.79 10.33 33.84
CA SER A 146 -14.70 9.05 33.14
C SER A 146 -15.77 8.93 32.04
N SER A 147 -15.39 8.42 30.86
CA SER A 147 -16.19 8.12 29.62
C SER A 147 -16.52 9.31 28.70
N PRO A 148 -16.86 9.12 27.39
CA PRO A 148 -16.75 7.98 26.46
C PRO A 148 -15.88 8.32 25.21
N VAL A 149 -15.73 7.39 24.26
CA VAL A 149 -15.15 7.67 22.92
C VAL A 149 -15.91 8.85 22.29
N ALA A 150 -15.20 9.90 21.87
CA ALA A 150 -15.80 11.08 21.24
C ALA A 150 -16.72 10.67 20.08
N ALA A 151 -17.91 11.26 20.01
CA ALA A 151 -18.83 11.03 18.90
C ALA A 151 -18.14 11.38 17.57
N PRO A 152 -18.38 10.59 16.50
CA PRO A 152 -17.74 10.84 15.22
C PRO A 152 -18.07 12.25 14.70
N MET A 153 -17.05 12.94 14.18
CA MET A 153 -17.23 14.25 13.55
C MET A 153 -17.96 14.06 12.22
N GLU A 154 -19.21 14.52 12.15
CA GLU A 154 -19.99 14.54 10.91
C GLU A 154 -19.62 15.78 10.10
N ILE A 155 -19.17 15.59 8.85
CA ILE A 155 -18.93 16.67 7.89
C ILE A 155 -20.15 16.71 6.95
N PRO A 156 -20.80 17.87 6.73
CA PRO A 156 -21.87 17.98 5.75
C PRO A 156 -21.46 17.44 4.38
N GLY A 157 -22.28 16.57 3.78
CA GLY A 157 -21.98 15.89 2.51
C GLY A 157 -21.12 14.63 2.63
N ILE A 158 -20.63 14.30 3.83
CA ILE A 158 -19.81 13.11 4.10
C ILE A 158 -20.48 12.33 5.23
N PRO A 159 -21.32 11.34 4.89
CA PRO A 159 -22.15 10.63 5.87
C PRO A 159 -21.39 9.57 6.69
N TRP A 160 -20.06 9.54 6.64
CA TRP A 160 -19.26 8.52 7.33
C TRP A 160 -18.33 9.12 8.39
N PRO A 161 -18.12 8.42 9.51
CA PRO A 161 -17.24 8.87 10.58
C PRO A 161 -15.78 8.89 10.13
N LEU A 162 -15.04 9.91 10.57
CA LEU A 162 -13.60 9.99 10.39
C LEU A 162 -12.85 9.35 11.57
N LEU A 163 -11.73 8.72 11.28
CA LEU A 163 -10.75 8.38 12.30
C LEU A 163 -10.13 9.67 12.86
N PRO A 164 -9.66 9.68 14.12
CA PRO A 164 -8.99 10.85 14.71
C PRO A 164 -7.83 11.38 13.84
N CYS A 165 -7.02 10.48 13.28
CA CYS A 165 -5.92 10.83 12.37
C CYS A 165 -6.36 11.37 11.00
N GLU A 166 -7.65 11.25 10.64
CA GLU A 166 -8.22 11.74 9.37
C GLU A 166 -8.86 13.13 9.51
N LEU A 167 -8.93 13.69 10.73
CA LEU A 167 -9.52 15.01 10.96
C LEU A 167 -8.76 16.14 10.23
N SER A 168 -7.48 15.94 9.91
CA SER A 168 -6.71 16.87 9.08
C SER A 168 -7.19 16.92 7.62
N LEU A 169 -8.00 15.96 7.17
CA LEU A 169 -8.49 15.85 5.79
C LEU A 169 -9.78 16.62 5.54
N VAL A 170 -10.38 17.24 6.56
CA VAL A 170 -11.72 17.89 6.50
C VAL A 170 -11.85 18.85 5.32
N GLU A 171 -10.85 19.68 5.04
CA GLU A 171 -10.90 20.63 3.92
C GLU A 171 -10.89 19.94 2.56
N SER A 172 -9.96 19.01 2.32
CA SER A 172 -9.89 18.23 1.08
C SER A 172 -11.16 17.39 0.86
N LEU A 173 -11.74 16.90 1.95
CA LEU A 173 -12.98 16.15 1.97
C LEU A 173 -14.20 17.03 1.64
N ARG A 174 -14.29 18.26 2.14
CA ARG A 174 -15.32 19.23 1.70
C ARG A 174 -15.22 19.53 0.22
N ALA A 175 -14.01 19.75 -0.29
CA ALA A 175 -13.78 19.95 -1.72
C ALA A 175 -14.27 18.75 -2.55
N LEU A 176 -14.08 17.52 -2.04
CA LEU A 176 -14.62 16.31 -2.68
C LEU A 176 -16.15 16.27 -2.65
N ALA A 177 -16.78 16.66 -1.54
CA ALA A 177 -18.23 16.68 -1.41
C ALA A 177 -18.90 17.76 -2.28
N GLU A 178 -18.21 18.88 -2.50
CA GLU A 178 -18.68 20.00 -3.33
C GLU A 178 -18.38 19.82 -4.83
N ALA A 179 -17.52 18.86 -5.19
CA ALA A 179 -17.08 18.65 -6.56
C ALA A 179 -18.24 18.18 -7.48
N VAL A 180 -18.50 18.98 -8.51
CA VAL A 180 -19.66 18.79 -9.41
C VAL A 180 -19.23 18.01 -10.66
N SER A 181 -18.04 18.32 -11.16
CA SER A 181 -17.43 17.66 -12.31
C SER A 181 -16.55 16.48 -11.92
N VAL A 182 -16.32 15.59 -12.88
CA VAL A 182 -15.45 14.43 -12.70
C VAL A 182 -14.00 14.86 -12.46
N ASP A 183 -13.53 15.91 -13.14
CA ASP A 183 -12.18 16.45 -12.97
C ASP A 183 -11.97 17.08 -11.59
N GLU A 184 -12.96 17.80 -11.06
CA GLU A 184 -12.92 18.32 -9.69
C GLU A 184 -12.88 17.17 -8.68
N ARG A 185 -13.71 16.14 -8.87
CA ARG A 185 -13.71 14.94 -8.01
C ARG A 185 -12.36 14.24 -8.03
N GLU A 186 -11.77 14.06 -9.20
CA GLU A 186 -10.46 13.42 -9.33
C GLU A 186 -9.36 14.23 -8.64
N LYS A 187 -9.31 15.55 -8.86
CA LYS A 187 -8.37 16.45 -8.17
C LYS A 187 -8.54 16.39 -6.64
N ALA A 188 -9.79 16.40 -6.15
CA ALA A 188 -10.08 16.34 -4.73
C ALA A 188 -9.68 14.97 -4.13
N VAL A 189 -9.97 13.85 -4.80
CA VAL A 189 -9.52 12.52 -4.38
C VAL A 189 -7.99 12.46 -4.28
N LEU A 190 -7.27 12.95 -5.30
CA LEU A 190 -5.80 12.97 -5.27
C LEU A 190 -5.26 13.86 -4.13
N CYS A 191 -5.92 14.98 -3.84
CA CYS A 191 -5.57 15.84 -2.69
C CYS A 191 -5.76 15.10 -1.36
N VAL A 192 -6.91 14.46 -1.15
CA VAL A 192 -7.21 13.64 0.03
C VAL A 192 -6.14 12.56 0.19
N LEU A 193 -5.81 11.82 -0.87
CA LEU A 193 -4.84 10.72 -0.80
C LEU A 193 -3.41 11.20 -0.54
N ARG A 194 -2.97 12.33 -1.12
CA ARG A 194 -1.64 12.89 -0.83
C ARG A 194 -1.50 13.36 0.63
N ALA A 195 -2.59 13.83 1.23
CA ALA A 195 -2.62 14.28 2.62
C ALA A 195 -2.88 13.15 3.64
N HIS A 196 -3.34 11.98 3.18
CA HIS A 196 -3.76 10.90 4.06
C HIS A 196 -2.56 10.27 4.81
N PRO A 197 -2.61 10.11 6.16
CA PRO A 197 -1.45 9.69 6.97
C PRO A 197 -0.96 8.26 6.67
N PHE A 198 -1.84 7.43 6.12
CA PHE A 198 -1.55 6.06 5.74
C PHE A 198 -1.39 5.83 4.24
N ILE A 199 -1.16 6.90 3.46
CA ILE A 199 -0.81 6.80 2.04
C ILE A 199 0.63 7.24 1.85
N GLU A 200 1.35 6.48 1.03
CA GLU A 200 2.64 6.88 0.48
C GLU A 200 2.52 7.04 -1.03
N VAL A 201 3.15 8.08 -1.56
CA VAL A 201 3.28 8.31 -3.00
C VAL A 201 4.72 8.03 -3.39
N LYS A 202 4.92 7.04 -4.26
CA LYS A 202 6.25 6.56 -4.68
C LYS A 202 6.33 6.43 -6.20
N GLY A 203 7.56 6.43 -6.72
CA GLY A 203 7.86 5.95 -8.07
C GLY A 203 7.83 4.42 -8.19
N ARG A 204 8.28 3.88 -9.34
CA ARG A 204 8.37 2.43 -9.57
C ARG A 204 9.32 1.74 -8.56
N PRO A 205 9.05 0.48 -8.16
CA PRO A 205 9.99 -0.30 -7.36
C PRO A 205 11.35 -0.39 -8.05
N GLY A 206 12.44 -0.04 -7.34
CA GLY A 206 13.80 -0.02 -7.90
C GLY A 206 14.16 1.21 -8.75
N GLY A 207 13.23 2.13 -8.98
CA GLY A 207 13.45 3.43 -9.64
C GLY A 207 13.19 4.61 -8.72
N GLY A 208 13.90 5.72 -8.93
CA GLY A 208 13.53 7.01 -8.32
C GLY A 208 12.22 7.56 -8.91
N VAL A 209 11.75 8.70 -8.39
CA VAL A 209 10.71 9.51 -9.05
C VAL A 209 11.41 10.23 -10.22
N GLY A 210 11.61 9.50 -11.32
CA GLY A 210 12.17 10.04 -12.56
C GLY A 210 11.08 10.19 -13.60
N ASP A 211 11.19 11.21 -14.44
CA ASP A 211 10.26 11.38 -15.55
C ASP A 211 10.36 10.21 -16.54
N VAL A 212 9.20 9.72 -16.98
CA VAL A 212 9.10 8.79 -18.11
C VAL A 212 9.30 9.57 -19.40
N ASN A 213 10.39 9.32 -20.10
CA ASN A 213 10.65 9.92 -21.40
C ASN A 213 10.10 9.02 -22.51
N PHE A 214 9.22 9.59 -23.35
CA PHE A 214 8.58 8.85 -24.45
C PHE A 214 9.37 8.90 -25.76
N GLY A 215 10.48 9.65 -25.80
CA GLY A 215 11.38 9.72 -26.95
C GLY A 215 10.79 10.41 -28.18
N ASN A 216 9.62 11.05 -28.07
CA ASN A 216 9.02 11.86 -29.12
C ASN A 216 8.69 13.28 -28.61
N GLU A 217 8.76 14.27 -29.51
CA GLU A 217 8.55 15.67 -29.15
C GLU A 217 7.11 15.97 -28.71
N ALA A 218 6.12 15.24 -29.25
CA ALA A 218 4.72 15.45 -28.94
C ALA A 218 4.37 15.13 -27.47
N LEU A 219 4.84 13.98 -26.96
CA LEU A 219 4.57 13.54 -25.59
C LEU A 219 5.58 14.12 -24.59
N GLY A 220 6.84 14.28 -24.99
CA GLY A 220 7.91 14.74 -24.11
C GLY A 220 8.13 13.78 -22.94
N SER A 221 8.01 14.30 -21.71
CA SER A 221 8.16 13.53 -20.48
C SER A 221 6.90 13.57 -19.60
N ALA A 222 6.70 12.54 -18.79
CA ALA A 222 5.64 12.49 -17.78
C ALA A 222 6.18 12.14 -16.40
N GLN A 223 5.70 12.86 -15.39
CA GLN A 223 5.89 12.48 -14.00
C GLN A 223 4.93 11.35 -13.65
N GLU A 224 5.41 10.36 -12.90
CA GLU A 224 4.59 9.25 -12.42
C GLU A 224 4.49 9.22 -10.89
N GLU A 225 3.28 8.99 -10.40
CA GLU A 225 2.98 8.84 -8.98
C GLU A 225 2.19 7.54 -8.79
N HIS A 226 2.69 6.64 -7.93
CA HIS A 226 1.97 5.45 -7.51
C HIS A 226 1.59 5.57 -6.04
N PHE A 227 0.28 5.54 -5.77
CA PHE A 227 -0.26 5.62 -4.43
C PHE A 227 -0.31 4.22 -3.82
N ARG A 228 0.20 4.07 -2.60
CA ARG A 228 0.24 2.79 -1.88
C ARG A 228 -0.14 3.00 -0.41
N LEU A 229 -0.65 1.96 0.22
CA LEU A 229 -0.92 1.97 1.66
C LEU A 229 0.39 1.90 2.44
N ASN A 230 0.56 2.80 3.41
CA ASN A 230 1.67 2.80 4.34
C ASN A 230 1.32 1.97 5.59
N LEU A 231 1.37 0.64 5.44
CA LEU A 231 1.08 -0.29 6.54
C LEU A 231 2.04 -0.14 7.73
N GLY A 232 3.25 0.38 7.51
CA GLY A 232 4.20 0.67 8.57
C GLY A 232 3.73 1.83 9.47
N ALA A 233 3.23 2.92 8.86
CA ALA A 233 2.62 4.03 9.58
C ALA A 233 1.35 3.57 10.31
N PHE A 234 0.47 2.84 9.63
CA PHE A 234 -0.74 2.29 10.24
C PHE A 234 -0.44 1.38 11.45
N ARG A 235 0.55 0.49 11.33
CA ARG A 235 1.00 -0.37 12.44
C ARG A 235 1.50 0.42 13.65
N ARG A 236 2.19 1.54 13.43
CA ARG A 236 2.65 2.41 14.53
C ARG A 236 1.47 3.11 15.19
N TRP A 237 0.57 3.65 14.37
CA TRP A 237 -0.64 4.32 14.85
C TRP A 237 -1.52 3.40 15.71
N LEU A 238 -1.76 2.16 15.28
CA LEU A 238 -2.52 1.18 16.09
C LEU A 238 -1.94 0.90 17.49
N LYS A 239 -0.69 1.30 17.78
CA LYS A 239 -0.02 1.08 19.07
C LYS A 239 0.00 2.34 19.95
N ASP A 240 -0.16 3.52 19.37
CA ASP A 240 -0.20 4.77 20.13
C ASP A 240 -1.55 4.95 20.85
N ASP A 241 -1.68 6.02 21.64
CA ASP A 241 -2.87 6.23 22.46
C ASP A 241 -4.12 6.60 21.62
N GLU A 242 -3.94 7.14 20.41
CA GLU A 242 -5.02 7.51 19.49
C GLU A 242 -5.56 6.30 18.74
N GLY A 243 -4.69 5.43 18.24
CA GLY A 243 -5.06 4.26 17.43
C GLY A 243 -5.35 2.99 18.23
N ARG A 244 -4.85 2.85 19.47
CA ARG A 244 -5.08 1.66 20.31
C ARG A 244 -6.56 1.28 20.50
N PRO A 245 -7.51 2.22 20.66
CA PRO A 245 -8.94 1.90 20.71
C PRO A 245 -9.47 1.19 19.45
N PHE A 246 -8.83 1.41 18.29
CA PHE A 246 -9.26 0.87 17.00
C PHE A 246 -8.57 -0.45 16.63
N ALA A 247 -7.51 -0.85 17.36
CA ALA A 247 -6.71 -2.04 17.03
C ALA A 247 -7.52 -3.34 16.96
N ARG A 248 -8.51 -3.49 17.85
CA ARG A 248 -9.40 -4.67 17.82
C ARG A 248 -10.30 -4.65 16.58
N GLY A 249 -10.87 -3.50 16.23
CA GLY A 249 -11.73 -3.33 15.05
C GLY A 249 -10.99 -3.45 13.72
N ALA A 250 -9.68 -3.19 13.70
CA ALA A 250 -8.85 -3.43 12.52
C ALA A 250 -8.63 -4.93 12.23
N GLY A 251 -8.66 -5.80 13.24
CA GLY A 251 -8.24 -7.20 13.07
C GLY A 251 -6.75 -7.39 12.76
N GLY A 252 -5.95 -6.31 12.79
CA GLY A 252 -4.50 -6.35 12.58
C GLY A 252 -3.98 -5.20 11.71
N PRO A 253 -2.64 -5.01 11.63
CA PRO A 253 -2.01 -3.97 10.82
C PRO A 253 -1.85 -4.42 9.35
N SER A 254 -2.97 -4.69 8.68
CA SER A 254 -3.03 -5.14 7.27
C SER A 254 -3.75 -4.14 6.37
N ASP A 255 -3.64 -4.34 5.04
CA ASP A 255 -4.46 -3.63 4.04
C ASP A 255 -5.95 -3.70 4.44
N ASP A 256 -6.41 -4.90 4.78
CA ASP A 256 -7.81 -5.19 5.09
C ASP A 256 -8.26 -4.53 6.39
N GLY A 257 -7.41 -4.54 7.42
CA GLY A 257 -7.71 -3.84 8.67
C GLY A 257 -7.79 -2.33 8.48
N LEU A 258 -6.92 -1.76 7.65
CA LEU A 258 -6.96 -0.34 7.33
C LEU A 258 -8.24 0.05 6.57
N TYR A 259 -8.59 -0.71 5.52
CA TYR A 259 -9.86 -0.50 4.81
C TYR A 259 -11.10 -0.78 5.67
N THR A 260 -11.01 -1.63 6.69
CA THR A 260 -12.12 -1.86 7.63
C THR A 260 -12.38 -0.63 8.49
N LEU A 261 -11.32 0.04 8.95
CA LEU A 261 -11.44 1.24 9.77
C LEU A 261 -11.79 2.49 8.95
N SER A 262 -11.05 2.77 7.88
CA SER A 262 -11.12 4.04 7.15
C SER A 262 -12.18 4.05 6.05
N ALA A 263 -13.27 4.79 6.28
CA ALA A 263 -14.26 5.05 5.25
C ALA A 263 -13.70 5.94 4.12
N VAL A 264 -12.80 6.85 4.43
CA VAL A 264 -12.09 7.69 3.45
C VAL A 264 -11.35 6.81 2.44
N LEU A 265 -10.54 5.85 2.92
CA LEU A 265 -9.79 4.97 2.03
C LEU A 265 -10.69 4.03 1.23
N ARG A 266 -11.77 3.48 1.81
CA ARG A 266 -12.73 2.66 1.04
C ARG A 266 -13.30 3.37 -0.18
N ARG A 267 -13.41 4.70 -0.13
CA ARG A 267 -14.06 5.53 -1.16
C ARG A 267 -13.05 6.17 -2.11
N CYS A 268 -11.90 6.60 -1.60
CA CYS A 268 -10.89 7.34 -2.36
C CYS A 268 -9.73 6.48 -2.85
N MET A 269 -9.38 5.39 -2.15
CA MET A 269 -8.20 4.59 -2.45
C MET A 269 -8.57 3.25 -3.09
N PRO A 270 -8.46 3.09 -4.42
CA PRO A 270 -8.60 1.78 -5.04
C PRO A 270 -7.37 0.90 -4.76
N ARG A 271 -7.52 -0.41 -4.95
CA ARG A 271 -6.42 -1.38 -4.96
C ARG A 271 -5.61 -1.24 -6.26
N GLY A 272 -4.80 -0.18 -6.28
CA GLY A 272 -3.91 0.18 -7.36
C GLY A 272 -4.31 1.50 -7.98
N LEU A 273 -3.48 2.51 -7.79
CA LEU A 273 -3.71 3.85 -8.31
C LEU A 273 -2.39 4.43 -8.80
N SER A 274 -2.37 4.81 -10.06
CA SER A 274 -1.23 5.46 -10.70
C SER A 274 -1.69 6.72 -11.40
N LEU A 275 -0.91 7.79 -11.28
CA LEU A 275 -1.11 9.05 -11.99
C LEU A 275 0.10 9.32 -12.87
N PHE A 276 -0.15 9.72 -14.12
CA PHE A 276 0.87 10.22 -15.05
C PHE A 276 0.54 11.66 -15.42
N THR A 277 1.45 12.58 -15.14
CA THR A 277 1.30 14.01 -15.43
C THR A 277 2.27 14.41 -16.53
N PHE A 278 1.74 14.72 -17.71
CA PHE A 278 2.52 15.12 -18.87
C PHE A 278 2.80 16.62 -18.83
N ALA A 279 4.09 17.01 -18.87
CA ALA A 279 4.51 18.41 -18.79
C ALA A 279 3.93 19.24 -19.94
N ALA A 280 3.42 20.45 -19.67
CA ALA A 280 2.81 21.35 -20.66
C ALA A 280 3.74 21.58 -21.87
N ALA A 281 3.19 21.56 -23.09
CA ALA A 281 3.92 22.00 -24.27
C ALA A 281 4.07 23.53 -24.17
N SER A 282 5.27 24.07 -24.44
CA SER A 282 5.56 25.49 -24.28
C SER A 282 4.56 26.41 -25.02
N GLU A 283 4.27 27.55 -24.37
CA GLU A 283 3.59 28.78 -24.82
C GLU A 283 2.14 28.74 -25.36
N THR A 284 1.56 27.58 -25.67
CA THR A 284 0.18 27.53 -26.23
C THR A 284 -0.94 27.31 -25.23
N GLY A 285 -0.64 27.22 -23.92
CA GLY A 285 -1.65 27.26 -22.86
C GLY A 285 -2.58 26.04 -22.76
N GLN A 286 -2.24 24.90 -23.39
CA GLN A 286 -2.89 23.63 -23.03
C GLN A 286 -2.29 23.14 -21.70
N ASP A 287 -3.11 23.17 -20.64
CA ASP A 287 -2.78 22.61 -19.33
C ASP A 287 -2.18 21.19 -19.47
N GLY A 288 -1.25 20.85 -18.59
CA GLY A 288 -0.67 19.51 -18.54
C GLY A 288 -1.76 18.43 -18.50
N LYS A 289 -1.63 17.37 -19.31
CA LYS A 289 -2.60 16.27 -19.31
C LYS A 289 -2.27 15.30 -18.18
N ALA A 290 -3.24 15.03 -17.32
CA ALA A 290 -3.18 13.99 -16.31
C ALA A 290 -3.86 12.72 -16.82
N VAL A 291 -3.27 11.56 -16.54
CA VAL A 291 -3.88 10.25 -16.79
C VAL A 291 -3.86 9.46 -15.49
N VAL A 292 -5.06 9.18 -14.96
CA VAL A 292 -5.24 8.30 -13.80
C VAL A 292 -5.58 6.89 -14.26
N VAL A 293 -4.85 5.92 -13.72
CA VAL A 293 -5.07 4.48 -13.95
C VAL A 293 -5.39 3.83 -12.61
N ARG A 294 -6.63 3.38 -12.45
CA ARG A 294 -7.18 2.89 -11.17
C ARG A 294 -7.63 1.44 -11.28
N GLY A 295 -7.38 0.66 -10.23
CA GLY A 295 -7.90 -0.68 -10.04
C GLY A 295 -9.26 -0.67 -9.33
N PHE A 296 -9.73 -1.85 -8.93
CA PHE A 296 -10.96 -1.97 -8.16
C PHE A 296 -10.89 -1.20 -6.84
N ARG A 297 -12.01 -0.61 -6.40
CA ARG A 297 -12.21 -0.30 -4.98
C ARG A 297 -12.10 -1.59 -4.16
N LYS A 298 -11.63 -1.48 -2.91
CA LYS A 298 -11.55 -2.67 -2.04
C LYS A 298 -12.95 -3.25 -1.84
N PHE A 299 -13.05 -4.57 -1.91
CA PHE A 299 -14.24 -5.35 -1.56
C PHE A 299 -13.85 -6.55 -0.70
N THR A 300 -14.84 -7.15 -0.05
CA THR A 300 -14.68 -8.23 0.93
C THR A 300 -15.64 -9.39 0.62
N GLY A 301 -15.45 -10.52 1.29
CA GLY A 301 -16.40 -11.62 1.27
C GLY A 301 -17.63 -11.38 2.13
N LEU A 302 -18.62 -12.27 2.05
CA LEU A 302 -19.85 -12.17 2.84
C LEU A 302 -19.70 -12.72 4.25
N THR A 303 -18.77 -13.65 4.42
CA THR A 303 -18.56 -14.38 5.67
C THR A 303 -17.06 -14.50 5.94
N ALA A 304 -16.70 -14.71 7.21
CA ALA A 304 -15.29 -14.89 7.60
C ALA A 304 -14.61 -16.07 6.86
N THR A 305 -15.38 -17.07 6.43
CA THR A 305 -14.88 -18.21 5.65
C THR A 305 -14.54 -17.84 4.19
N ASP A 306 -15.07 -16.74 3.68
CA ASP A 306 -14.75 -16.24 2.33
C ASP A 306 -13.42 -15.43 2.32
N GLU A 307 -12.79 -15.25 3.50
CA GLU A 307 -11.50 -14.58 3.68
C GLU A 307 -10.40 -15.57 4.11
N ASP A 308 -9.24 -15.48 3.46
CA ASP A 308 -8.08 -16.31 3.78
C ASP A 308 -7.28 -15.79 4.99
N GLU A 309 -7.50 -14.54 5.39
CA GLU A 309 -6.97 -13.91 6.60
C GLU A 309 -8.12 -13.55 7.57
N GLU A 310 -7.87 -13.62 8.87
CA GLU A 310 -8.84 -13.10 9.85
C GLU A 310 -8.97 -11.58 9.66
N SER A 311 -10.16 -11.14 9.26
CA SER A 311 -10.46 -9.74 8.98
C SER A 311 -11.85 -9.40 9.48
N ALA A 312 -11.95 -8.28 10.20
CA ALA A 312 -13.23 -7.72 10.65
C ALA A 312 -14.03 -7.07 9.51
N ALA A 313 -13.51 -7.07 8.26
CA ALA A 313 -14.20 -6.52 7.10
C ALA A 313 -15.54 -7.21 6.83
N THR A 314 -15.63 -8.51 7.10
CA THR A 314 -16.84 -9.32 6.82
C THR A 314 -18.01 -8.97 7.74
N ASP A 315 -17.72 -8.54 8.98
CA ASP A 315 -18.72 -8.00 9.92
C ASP A 315 -19.32 -6.67 9.45
N ARG A 316 -18.68 -6.02 8.47
CA ARG A 316 -19.01 -4.70 7.94
C ARG A 316 -19.11 -4.72 6.41
N CYS A 317 -19.56 -5.83 5.82
CA CYS A 317 -19.55 -6.01 4.37
C CYS A 317 -20.30 -4.89 3.61
N ASP A 318 -21.41 -4.39 4.14
CA ASP A 318 -22.19 -3.30 3.56
C ASP A 318 -21.40 -1.97 3.46
N ASP A 319 -20.37 -1.75 4.29
CA ASP A 319 -19.53 -0.54 4.22
C ASP A 319 -18.65 -0.48 2.98
N PHE A 320 -18.51 -1.60 2.26
CA PHE A 320 -17.78 -1.71 1.00
C PHE A 320 -18.68 -1.53 -0.23
N TYR A 321 -19.99 -1.43 -0.03
CA TYR A 321 -20.95 -1.28 -1.13
C TYR A 321 -20.86 0.15 -1.70
N PHE A 322 -21.17 0.28 -2.98
CA PHE A 322 -21.22 1.56 -3.69
C PHE A 322 -22.57 2.23 -3.55
N ALA A 323 -23.62 1.42 -3.48
CA ALA A 323 -25.00 1.83 -3.29
C ALA A 323 -25.66 0.96 -2.20
N PRO A 324 -26.84 1.35 -1.67
CA PRO A 324 -27.55 0.54 -0.69
C PRO A 324 -27.81 -0.88 -1.21
N LYS A 325 -27.54 -1.90 -0.40
CA LYS A 325 -27.76 -3.31 -0.77
C LYS A 325 -29.16 -3.60 -1.31
N ALA A 326 -30.17 -2.91 -0.78
CA ALA A 326 -31.57 -3.07 -1.19
C ALA A 326 -31.85 -2.64 -2.64
N SER A 327 -30.95 -1.92 -3.30
CA SER A 327 -31.10 -1.57 -4.72
C SER A 327 -30.55 -2.63 -5.68
N ALA A 328 -29.93 -3.71 -5.17
CA ALA A 328 -29.49 -4.81 -6.01
C ALA A 328 -30.69 -5.66 -6.45
N GLU A 329 -30.86 -5.79 -7.76
CA GLU A 329 -31.92 -6.60 -8.38
C GLU A 329 -31.33 -7.80 -9.12
N PHE A 330 -30.14 -7.62 -9.69
CA PHE A 330 -29.42 -8.65 -10.42
C PHE A 330 -28.00 -8.80 -9.90
N PHE A 331 -27.38 -9.91 -10.28
CA PHE A 331 -25.95 -10.07 -10.16
C PHE A 331 -25.35 -10.81 -11.35
N ALA A 332 -24.05 -10.58 -11.56
CA ALA A 332 -23.21 -11.40 -12.41
C ALA A 332 -22.17 -12.14 -11.58
N VAL A 333 -21.75 -13.30 -12.05
CA VAL A 333 -20.73 -14.13 -11.41
C VAL A 333 -19.60 -14.34 -12.39
N THR A 334 -18.39 -14.00 -11.99
CA THR A 334 -17.18 -14.32 -12.74
C THR A 334 -16.31 -15.32 -11.98
N THR A 335 -15.62 -16.20 -12.72
CA THR A 335 -14.61 -17.06 -12.09
C THR A 335 -13.53 -16.20 -11.47
N LYS A 336 -13.23 -16.42 -10.19
CA LYS A 336 -12.10 -15.77 -9.54
C LYS A 336 -10.82 -16.49 -9.97
N SER A 337 -10.07 -15.85 -10.86
CA SER A 337 -8.77 -16.37 -11.30
C SER A 337 -7.74 -16.36 -10.15
N ASN A 338 -6.73 -17.21 -10.28
CA ASN A 338 -5.73 -17.54 -9.27
C ASN A 338 -4.38 -16.83 -9.51
N GLY A 339 -4.41 -15.73 -10.26
CA GLY A 339 -3.23 -14.96 -10.68
C GLY A 339 -2.98 -13.70 -9.85
N GLU A 340 -2.16 -12.83 -10.45
CA GLU A 340 -1.86 -11.49 -9.94
C GLU A 340 -2.71 -10.43 -10.64
N ASN A 341 -3.34 -9.58 -9.85
CA ASN A 341 -4.22 -8.54 -10.36
C ASN A 341 -3.47 -7.52 -11.22
N GLY A 342 -4.00 -7.25 -12.40
CA GLY A 342 -3.49 -6.30 -13.37
C GLY A 342 -4.55 -5.32 -13.88
N LYS A 343 -4.08 -4.23 -14.45
CA LYS A 343 -4.89 -3.19 -15.06
C LYS A 343 -4.29 -2.76 -16.40
N PHE A 344 -5.14 -2.42 -17.36
CA PHE A 344 -4.77 -1.95 -18.69
C PHE A 344 -5.69 -0.82 -19.14
N THR A 345 -5.13 0.21 -19.75
CA THR A 345 -5.90 1.25 -20.44
C THR A 345 -5.09 1.89 -21.56
N VAL A 346 -5.77 2.63 -22.42
CA VAL A 346 -5.17 3.45 -23.47
C VAL A 346 -5.77 4.86 -23.43
N ARG A 347 -4.93 5.88 -23.63
CA ARG A 347 -5.34 7.28 -23.70
C ARG A 347 -4.69 7.98 -24.87
N THR A 348 -5.41 8.89 -25.50
CA THR A 348 -4.85 9.80 -26.51
C THR A 348 -4.21 10.98 -25.78
N VAL A 349 -2.89 11.05 -25.70
CA VAL A 349 -2.18 12.18 -25.10
C VAL A 349 -1.58 13.00 -26.22
N ARG A 350 -2.05 14.24 -26.39
CA ARG A 350 -1.59 15.16 -27.45
C ARG A 350 -1.65 14.57 -28.86
N GLY A 351 -2.73 13.86 -29.15
CA GLY A 351 -2.94 13.19 -30.44
C GLY A 351 -2.25 11.83 -30.57
N GLU A 352 -1.40 11.45 -29.62
CA GLU A 352 -0.67 10.18 -29.66
C GLU A 352 -1.31 9.14 -28.72
N PRO A 353 -1.51 7.89 -29.17
CA PRO A 353 -1.99 6.82 -28.31
C PRO A 353 -0.89 6.34 -27.35
N VAL A 354 -1.19 6.40 -26.05
CA VAL A 354 -0.32 5.92 -24.96
C VAL A 354 -1.01 4.78 -24.25
N LEU A 355 -0.30 3.65 -24.12
CA LEU A 355 -0.78 2.47 -23.40
C LEU A 355 -0.27 2.52 -21.97
N PHE A 356 -1.11 2.06 -21.05
CA PHE A 356 -0.81 1.98 -19.63
C PHE A 356 -1.18 0.61 -19.11
N ALA A 357 -0.22 -0.11 -18.52
CA ALA A 357 -0.52 -1.40 -17.92
C ALA A 357 0.38 -1.72 -16.74
N GLY A 358 -0.12 -2.50 -15.77
CA GLY A 358 0.70 -3.00 -14.68
C GLY A 358 -0.11 -3.75 -13.64
N SER A 359 0.56 -4.13 -12.56
CA SER A 359 -0.06 -4.89 -11.46
C SER A 359 -0.82 -3.98 -10.49
N LYS A 360 -1.27 -4.50 -9.34
CA LYS A 360 -1.86 -3.70 -8.25
C LYS A 360 -1.03 -2.45 -7.93
N ASN A 361 0.27 -2.57 -7.66
CA ASN A 361 1.07 -1.49 -7.06
C ASN A 361 1.91 -0.66 -8.04
N THR A 362 1.93 -1.04 -9.31
CA THR A 362 2.73 -0.38 -10.36
C THR A 362 1.92 -0.22 -11.64
N CYS A 363 2.33 0.72 -12.48
CA CYS A 363 1.81 0.87 -13.83
C CYS A 363 2.95 1.39 -14.69
N LEU A 364 3.10 0.82 -15.88
CA LEU A 364 4.01 1.27 -16.91
C LEU A 364 3.20 2.08 -17.92
N ALA A 365 3.84 3.06 -18.55
CA ALA A 365 3.29 3.85 -19.64
C ALA A 365 4.27 3.82 -20.81
N TRP A 366 3.77 3.58 -22.01
CA TRP A 366 4.59 3.60 -23.23
C TRP A 366 3.77 4.02 -24.44
N HIS A 367 4.45 4.62 -25.42
CA HIS A 367 3.83 4.99 -26.69
C HIS A 367 3.41 3.73 -27.47
N ALA A 368 2.26 3.77 -28.15
CA ALA A 368 1.69 2.61 -28.85
C ALA A 368 2.62 1.95 -29.88
N ASN A 369 3.46 2.77 -30.53
CA ASN A 369 4.41 2.29 -31.54
C ASN A 369 5.78 1.90 -30.97
N ALA A 370 6.05 2.15 -29.68
CA ALA A 370 7.29 1.74 -29.04
C ALA A 370 7.33 0.22 -28.82
N ASP A 371 8.49 -0.33 -28.47
CA ASP A 371 8.60 -1.71 -27.97
C ASP A 371 8.74 -1.73 -26.45
N VAL A 372 7.69 -2.17 -25.78
CA VAL A 372 7.63 -2.24 -24.33
C VAL A 372 8.62 -3.25 -23.76
N THR A 373 9.01 -4.26 -24.55
CA THR A 373 9.97 -5.27 -24.11
C THR A 373 11.41 -4.75 -24.13
N GLU A 374 11.71 -3.76 -24.96
CA GLU A 374 12.99 -3.06 -24.93
C GLU A 374 13.05 -2.06 -23.77
N LEU A 375 11.94 -1.35 -23.53
CA LEU A 375 11.83 -0.36 -22.45
C LEU A 375 11.78 -1.04 -21.06
N HIS A 376 11.05 -2.15 -20.98
CA HIS A 376 10.75 -2.90 -19.76
C HIS A 376 10.83 -4.41 -20.05
N PRO A 377 12.06 -4.98 -20.09
CA PRO A 377 12.27 -6.39 -20.42
C PRO A 377 11.48 -7.34 -19.51
N PRO A 378 10.60 -8.20 -20.06
CA PRO A 378 9.93 -9.23 -19.27
C PRO A 378 10.96 -10.26 -18.80
N GLY A 379 10.82 -10.74 -17.56
CA GLY A 379 11.65 -11.82 -17.02
C GLY A 379 13.00 -11.43 -16.44
N ALA A 380 13.38 -10.14 -16.42
CA ALA A 380 14.55 -9.69 -15.65
C ALA A 380 14.42 -10.04 -14.15
N ASP A 381 13.19 -9.96 -13.63
CA ASP A 381 12.78 -10.53 -12.36
C ASP A 381 11.35 -11.10 -12.53
N PRO A 382 11.17 -12.44 -12.53
CA PRO A 382 9.85 -13.06 -12.71
C PRO A 382 8.88 -12.79 -11.55
N THR A 383 9.36 -12.21 -10.44
CA THR A 383 8.51 -11.81 -9.31
C THR A 383 7.86 -10.44 -9.52
N ILE A 384 8.20 -9.72 -10.59
CA ILE A 384 7.61 -8.42 -10.93
C ILE A 384 6.64 -8.60 -12.11
N PRO A 385 5.31 -8.68 -11.86
CA PRO A 385 4.33 -8.95 -12.91
C PRO A 385 4.12 -7.80 -13.92
N GLY A 386 4.52 -6.57 -13.58
CA GLY A 386 4.25 -5.37 -14.40
C GLY A 386 4.74 -5.46 -15.86
N PRO A 387 6.04 -5.74 -16.10
CA PRO A 387 6.57 -5.93 -17.45
C PRO A 387 5.90 -7.07 -18.23
N MET A 388 5.57 -8.17 -17.57
CA MET A 388 4.87 -9.31 -18.21
C MET A 388 3.47 -8.91 -18.66
N ILE A 389 2.71 -8.21 -17.81
CA ILE A 389 1.38 -7.69 -18.16
C ILE A 389 1.50 -6.73 -19.35
N ALA A 390 2.42 -5.77 -19.31
CA ALA A 390 2.59 -4.78 -20.36
C ALA A 390 2.95 -5.40 -21.71
N GLU A 391 3.81 -6.43 -21.70
CA GLU A 391 4.16 -7.21 -22.88
C GLU A 391 2.93 -7.89 -23.51
N LYS A 392 2.08 -8.54 -22.72
CA LYS A 392 0.85 -9.17 -23.21
C LYS A 392 -0.11 -8.13 -23.79
N MET A 393 -0.26 -6.97 -23.13
CA MET A 393 -1.13 -5.90 -23.62
C MET A 393 -0.64 -5.34 -24.96
N GLN A 394 0.67 -5.15 -25.11
CA GLN A 394 1.23 -4.70 -26.38
C GLN A 394 1.05 -5.75 -27.49
N ARG A 395 1.12 -7.05 -27.19
CA ARG A 395 0.82 -8.10 -28.17
C ARG A 395 -0.61 -8.01 -28.71
N PHE A 396 -1.61 -7.84 -27.84
CA PHE A 396 -2.99 -7.65 -28.30
C PHE A 396 -3.13 -6.40 -29.18
N TRP A 397 -2.58 -5.28 -28.71
CA TRP A 397 -2.60 -4.03 -29.47
C TRP A 397 -1.96 -4.18 -30.85
N ARG A 398 -0.77 -4.79 -30.93
CA ARG A 398 -0.04 -5.00 -32.19
C ARG A 398 -0.73 -6.01 -33.12
N ALA A 399 -1.51 -6.95 -32.60
CA ALA A 399 -2.24 -7.93 -33.40
C ALA A 399 -3.46 -7.33 -34.11
N TRP A 400 -4.07 -6.29 -33.55
CA TRP A 400 -5.21 -5.59 -34.17
C TRP A 400 -4.80 -4.76 -35.39
N ASP A 401 -5.69 -4.68 -36.38
CA ASP A 401 -5.53 -3.75 -37.50
C ASP A 401 -5.82 -2.29 -37.06
N SER A 402 -5.58 -1.33 -37.96
CA SER A 402 -5.75 0.09 -37.64
C SER A 402 -7.19 0.45 -37.27
N LYS A 403 -8.18 -0.17 -37.91
CA LYS A 403 -9.60 0.09 -37.65
C LYS A 403 -9.99 -0.41 -36.26
N MET A 404 -9.54 -1.60 -35.89
CA MET A 404 -9.81 -2.20 -34.59
C MET A 404 -9.09 -1.44 -33.47
N ARG A 405 -7.84 -0.99 -33.68
CA ARG A 405 -7.14 -0.11 -32.73
C ARG A 405 -7.86 1.21 -32.53
N GLN A 406 -8.36 1.82 -33.61
CA GLN A 406 -9.12 3.07 -33.52
C GLN A 406 -10.43 2.86 -32.76
N ALA A 407 -11.20 1.82 -33.07
CA ALA A 407 -12.42 1.49 -32.34
C ALA A 407 -12.15 1.20 -30.86
N PHE A 408 -11.04 0.51 -30.55
CA PHE A 408 -10.62 0.26 -29.17
C PHE A 408 -10.30 1.56 -28.44
N LEU A 409 -9.51 2.43 -29.06
CA LEU A 409 -9.16 3.73 -28.53
C LEU A 409 -10.40 4.59 -28.28
N GLU A 410 -11.31 4.69 -29.25
CA GLU A 410 -12.54 5.47 -29.13
C GLU A 410 -13.41 4.99 -27.95
N ARG A 411 -13.54 3.68 -27.76
CA ARG A 411 -14.32 3.14 -26.63
C ARG A 411 -13.62 3.31 -25.29
N VAL A 412 -12.33 2.98 -25.21
CA VAL A 412 -11.60 2.95 -23.92
C VAL A 412 -11.19 4.34 -23.46
N ASP A 413 -10.70 5.20 -24.36
CA ASP A 413 -10.34 6.58 -24.04
C ASP A 413 -11.62 7.43 -23.89
N GLY A 414 -12.58 7.30 -24.81
CA GLY A 414 -13.80 8.09 -24.82
C GLY A 414 -14.67 7.92 -23.57
N ASN A 415 -14.66 6.72 -22.97
CA ASN A 415 -15.37 6.46 -21.71
C ASN A 415 -14.46 6.48 -20.47
N GLY A 416 -13.16 6.76 -20.64
CA GLY A 416 -12.22 6.76 -19.51
C GLY A 416 -12.02 5.38 -18.87
N TRP A 417 -12.24 4.30 -19.63
CA TRP A 417 -12.25 2.95 -19.09
C TRP A 417 -10.88 2.46 -18.64
N THR A 418 -10.87 1.64 -17.59
CA THR A 418 -9.73 0.81 -17.20
C THR A 418 -10.14 -0.65 -17.23
N LEU A 419 -9.46 -1.46 -18.02
CA LEU A 419 -9.72 -2.89 -18.13
C LEU A 419 -8.95 -3.62 -17.03
N MET A 420 -9.65 -4.42 -16.24
CA MET A 420 -9.08 -5.24 -15.18
C MET A 420 -8.82 -6.64 -15.70
N LEU A 421 -7.67 -7.20 -15.32
CA LEU A 421 -7.23 -8.53 -15.72
C LEU A 421 -6.53 -9.26 -14.57
N GLU A 422 -6.37 -10.56 -14.74
CA GLU A 422 -5.54 -11.41 -13.88
C GLU A 422 -4.41 -11.99 -14.72
N HIS A 423 -3.18 -11.85 -14.24
CA HIS A 423 -1.98 -12.42 -14.85
C HIS A 423 -1.60 -13.71 -14.12
N ASN A 424 -1.70 -14.83 -14.82
CA ASN A 424 -1.41 -16.15 -14.28
C ASN A 424 -0.02 -16.57 -14.77
N SER A 425 0.91 -16.75 -13.82
CA SER A 425 2.27 -17.16 -14.15
C SER A 425 2.50 -18.64 -13.94
N ALA A 426 3.07 -19.30 -14.95
CA ALA A 426 3.61 -20.65 -14.85
C ALA A 426 4.88 -20.74 -14.01
N HIS A 427 5.42 -19.63 -13.50
CA HIS A 427 6.55 -19.65 -12.57
C HIS A 427 6.12 -19.47 -11.11
N HIS A 428 4.89 -19.03 -10.86
CA HIS A 428 4.39 -18.78 -9.52
C HIS A 428 2.93 -19.21 -9.38
N GLU A 429 2.72 -20.39 -8.80
CA GLU A 429 1.38 -20.90 -8.51
C GLU A 429 0.88 -20.40 -7.17
N HIS A 430 -0.35 -19.89 -7.17
CA HIS A 430 -1.02 -19.58 -5.91
C HIS A 430 -1.51 -20.86 -5.22
N VAL A 431 -2.70 -21.34 -5.59
CA VAL A 431 -3.28 -22.61 -5.08
C VAL A 431 -3.54 -23.63 -6.20
N PHE A 432 -3.80 -23.18 -7.42
CA PHE A 432 -4.04 -24.07 -8.55
C PHE A 432 -2.82 -24.16 -9.48
N PRO A 433 -2.62 -25.32 -10.15
CA PRO A 433 -1.57 -25.46 -11.16
C PRO A 433 -1.74 -24.48 -12.32
N ILE A 434 -0.63 -23.89 -12.77
CA ILE A 434 -0.59 -22.99 -13.94
C ILE A 434 0.44 -23.55 -14.92
N LYS A 435 -0.02 -23.97 -16.10
CA LYS A 435 0.80 -24.65 -17.10
C LYS A 435 1.66 -23.69 -17.93
N GLU A 436 1.08 -22.56 -18.32
CA GLU A 436 1.73 -21.53 -19.14
C GLU A 436 1.31 -20.13 -18.69
N ASP A 437 2.07 -19.10 -19.07
CA ASP A 437 1.77 -17.72 -18.73
C ASP A 437 0.62 -17.18 -19.59
N PHE A 438 -0.48 -16.78 -18.95
CA PHE A 438 -1.63 -16.18 -19.62
C PHE A 438 -2.23 -15.02 -18.84
N VAL A 439 -3.03 -14.22 -19.54
CA VAL A 439 -3.84 -13.15 -18.96
C VAL A 439 -5.29 -13.39 -19.31
N GLU A 440 -6.18 -13.03 -18.40
CA GLU A 440 -7.61 -13.05 -18.65
C GLU A 440 -8.27 -11.82 -18.04
N PHE A 441 -9.12 -11.16 -18.82
CA PHE A 441 -9.86 -9.99 -18.42
C PHE A 441 -11.06 -10.37 -17.54
N VAL A 442 -11.32 -9.54 -16.53
CA VAL A 442 -12.31 -9.82 -15.49
C VAL A 442 -13.40 -8.76 -15.36
N ALA A 443 -13.11 -7.50 -15.69
CA ALA A 443 -14.08 -6.40 -15.67
C ALA A 443 -13.56 -5.18 -16.42
N VAL A 444 -14.47 -4.26 -16.75
CA VAL A 444 -14.14 -2.89 -17.16
C VAL A 444 -14.57 -1.95 -16.05
N LEU A 445 -13.74 -0.99 -15.70
CA LEU A 445 -14.05 0.08 -14.76
C LEU A 445 -14.28 1.39 -15.51
N ASP A 446 -15.26 2.17 -15.05
CA ASP A 446 -15.48 3.54 -15.51
C ASP A 446 -14.41 4.51 -14.98
N LEU A 447 -14.53 5.79 -15.34
CA LEU A 447 -13.59 6.82 -14.92
C LEU A 447 -13.64 7.10 -13.41
N GLU A 448 -14.68 6.68 -12.68
CA GLU A 448 -14.77 6.79 -11.22
C GLU A 448 -14.27 5.52 -10.49
N GLY A 449 -13.88 4.48 -11.24
CA GLY A 449 -13.36 3.22 -10.76
C GLY A 449 -14.45 2.22 -10.34
N LEU A 450 -15.69 2.43 -10.79
CA LEU A 450 -16.80 1.51 -10.58
C LEU A 450 -16.92 0.55 -11.78
N PRO A 451 -17.35 -0.71 -11.56
CA PRO A 451 -17.53 -1.64 -12.67
C PRO A 451 -18.61 -1.18 -13.64
N VAL A 452 -18.32 -1.28 -14.93
CA VAL A 452 -19.33 -1.35 -15.98
C VAL A 452 -20.09 -2.66 -15.82
N ALA A 453 -21.38 -2.66 -16.20
CA ALA A 453 -22.23 -3.84 -16.16
C ALA A 453 -21.53 -5.03 -16.82
N GLN A 454 -21.52 -6.19 -16.17
CA GLN A 454 -20.67 -7.31 -16.62
C GLN A 454 -21.08 -7.82 -18.00
N LYS A 455 -22.37 -7.75 -18.35
CA LYS A 455 -22.86 -8.09 -19.69
C LYS A 455 -22.22 -7.21 -20.78
N GLU A 456 -22.07 -5.92 -20.52
CA GLU A 456 -21.44 -4.97 -21.46
C GLU A 456 -19.92 -5.18 -21.51
N ALA A 457 -19.27 -5.29 -20.35
CA ALA A 457 -17.83 -5.52 -20.27
C ALA A 457 -17.39 -6.79 -21.02
N PHE A 458 -18.17 -7.88 -20.90
CA PHE A 458 -17.83 -9.16 -21.52
C PHE A 458 -18.13 -9.16 -23.02
N ALA A 459 -19.20 -8.49 -23.47
CA ALA A 459 -19.41 -8.25 -24.90
C ALA A 459 -18.27 -7.44 -25.52
N PHE A 460 -17.75 -6.43 -24.79
CA PHE A 460 -16.59 -5.66 -25.20
C PHE A 460 -15.33 -6.54 -25.33
N PHE A 461 -15.07 -7.45 -24.39
CA PHE A 461 -13.93 -8.37 -24.47
C PHE A 461 -14.05 -9.32 -25.67
N ASP A 462 -15.23 -9.90 -25.87
CA ASP A 462 -15.51 -10.81 -26.99
C ASP A 462 -15.33 -10.09 -28.35
N GLU A 463 -15.78 -8.83 -28.47
CA GLU A 463 -15.62 -8.03 -29.70
C GLU A 463 -14.15 -7.78 -30.06
N PHE A 464 -13.28 -7.57 -29.08
CA PHE A 464 -11.85 -7.33 -29.31
C PHE A 464 -10.97 -8.60 -29.23
N GLY A 465 -11.58 -9.78 -29.08
CA GLY A 465 -10.86 -11.05 -28.96
C GLY A 465 -9.94 -11.08 -27.74
N LEU A 466 -10.32 -10.41 -26.66
CA LEU A 466 -9.57 -10.40 -25.41
C LEU A 466 -9.92 -11.65 -24.59
N PRO A 467 -8.92 -12.45 -24.15
CA PRO A 467 -9.19 -13.63 -23.32
C PRO A 467 -9.79 -13.19 -21.99
N ARG A 468 -10.80 -13.89 -21.50
CA ARG A 468 -11.55 -13.49 -20.32
C ARG A 468 -12.01 -14.68 -19.51
N VAL A 469 -12.26 -14.45 -18.23
CA VAL A 469 -12.85 -15.46 -17.33
C VAL A 469 -14.22 -15.90 -17.83
N GLN A 470 -14.77 -16.95 -17.24
CA GLN A 470 -16.20 -17.26 -17.42
C GLN A 470 -17.04 -16.22 -16.68
N CYS A 471 -18.18 -15.85 -17.27
CA CYS A 471 -19.15 -14.94 -16.67
C CYS A 471 -20.57 -15.39 -16.96
N GLU A 472 -21.39 -15.41 -15.92
CA GLU A 472 -22.84 -15.58 -16.00
C GLU A 472 -23.48 -14.29 -15.46
N ALA A 473 -24.07 -13.49 -16.35
CA ALA A 473 -24.63 -12.18 -16.01
C ALA A 473 -26.17 -12.17 -16.06
N GLY A 474 -26.78 -11.26 -15.29
CA GLY A 474 -28.23 -11.06 -15.26
C GLY A 474 -29.01 -12.09 -14.42
N LEU A 475 -28.35 -12.68 -13.42
CA LEU A 475 -28.98 -13.59 -12.47
C LEU A 475 -29.81 -12.80 -11.45
N ALA A 476 -31.02 -13.26 -11.13
CA ALA A 476 -31.86 -12.59 -10.14
C ALA A 476 -31.33 -12.81 -8.71
N MET A 477 -31.42 -11.79 -7.85
CA MET A 477 -30.87 -11.81 -6.49
C MET A 477 -31.40 -12.93 -5.56
N ASP A 478 -32.56 -13.52 -5.87
CA ASP A 478 -33.11 -14.66 -5.14
C ASP A 478 -32.30 -15.96 -5.35
N LEU A 479 -31.55 -16.07 -6.45
CA LEU A 479 -30.63 -17.18 -6.73
C LEU A 479 -29.29 -17.06 -5.99
N LEU A 480 -28.99 -15.90 -5.41
CA LEU A 480 -27.71 -15.62 -4.79
C LEU A 480 -27.33 -16.64 -3.69
N PRO A 481 -28.21 -17.01 -2.74
CA PRO A 481 -27.87 -17.98 -1.70
C PRO A 481 -27.42 -19.33 -2.26
N SER A 482 -28.21 -19.91 -3.17
CA SER A 482 -27.86 -21.19 -3.81
C SER A 482 -26.59 -21.09 -4.66
N ARG A 483 -26.35 -19.94 -5.29
CA ARG A 483 -25.11 -19.75 -6.05
C ARG A 483 -23.89 -19.74 -5.15
N LEU A 484 -23.96 -19.09 -3.99
CA LEU A 484 -22.86 -19.07 -3.02
C LEU A 484 -22.49 -20.47 -2.53
N GLU A 485 -23.47 -21.36 -2.33
CA GLU A 485 -23.22 -22.76 -1.95
C GLU A 485 -22.44 -23.51 -3.03
N VAL A 486 -22.83 -23.35 -4.31
CA VAL A 486 -22.12 -23.95 -5.45
C VAL A 486 -20.68 -23.47 -5.51
N GLU A 487 -20.45 -22.17 -5.34
CA GLU A 487 -19.10 -21.60 -5.40
C GLU A 487 -18.21 -22.04 -4.22
N ARG A 488 -18.78 -22.20 -3.02
CA ARG A 488 -18.05 -22.72 -1.85
C ARG A 488 -17.68 -24.20 -2.00
N ALA A 489 -18.55 -24.99 -2.62
CA ALA A 489 -18.34 -26.43 -2.83
C ALA A 489 -17.32 -26.76 -3.92
N ALA A 490 -16.89 -25.78 -4.73
CA ALA A 490 -15.97 -26.02 -5.84
C ALA A 490 -14.59 -26.51 -5.36
N THR A 491 -13.90 -27.32 -6.17
CA THR A 491 -12.56 -27.86 -5.85
C THR A 491 -11.51 -27.56 -6.92
N ASP A 492 -11.92 -26.89 -7.99
CA ASP A 492 -11.15 -26.68 -9.21
C ASP A 492 -10.88 -25.19 -9.51
N LYS A 493 -11.43 -24.29 -8.70
CA LYS A 493 -11.27 -22.84 -8.81
C LYS A 493 -11.18 -22.17 -7.45
N GLU A 494 -10.62 -20.96 -7.41
CA GLU A 494 -10.51 -20.20 -6.16
C GLU A 494 -11.89 -19.84 -5.61
N GLY A 495 -12.85 -19.61 -6.49
CA GLY A 495 -14.22 -19.25 -6.17
C GLY A 495 -14.73 -18.30 -7.25
N ALA A 496 -15.48 -17.29 -6.83
CA ALA A 496 -16.07 -16.32 -7.75
C ALA A 496 -16.05 -14.89 -7.20
N VAL A 497 -16.13 -13.94 -8.13
CA VAL A 497 -16.46 -12.55 -7.84
C VAL A 497 -17.89 -12.30 -8.33
N LEU A 498 -18.71 -11.74 -7.46
CA LEU A 498 -20.09 -11.38 -7.72
C LEU A 498 -20.21 -9.87 -7.86
N TYR A 499 -20.86 -9.44 -8.93
CA TYR A 499 -21.11 -8.04 -9.26
C TYR A 499 -22.60 -7.81 -9.08
N LEU A 500 -22.98 -7.10 -8.02
CA LEU A 500 -24.38 -6.78 -7.76
C LEU A 500 -24.74 -5.53 -8.55
N GLU A 501 -25.89 -5.57 -9.23
CA GLU A 501 -26.34 -4.55 -10.18
C GLU A 501 -27.81 -4.15 -9.91
N ASP A 502 -28.15 -2.88 -10.12
CA ASP A 502 -29.54 -2.40 -10.09
C ASP A 502 -30.30 -2.78 -11.39
N ALA A 503 -31.59 -2.46 -11.51
CA ALA A 503 -32.38 -2.72 -12.72
C ALA A 503 -31.81 -2.12 -14.02
N ARG A 504 -30.94 -1.11 -13.94
CA ARG A 504 -30.31 -0.44 -15.08
C ARG A 504 -28.90 -0.94 -15.35
N GLY A 505 -28.39 -1.89 -14.57
CA GLY A 505 -27.02 -2.38 -14.65
C GLY A 505 -26.01 -1.49 -13.92
N ALA A 506 -26.44 -0.55 -13.08
CA ALA A 506 -25.54 0.26 -12.29
C ALA A 506 -24.94 -0.56 -11.12
N PRO A 507 -23.64 -0.42 -10.82
CA PRO A 507 -22.97 -1.26 -9.84
C PRO A 507 -23.40 -0.90 -8.41
N VAL A 508 -23.89 -1.91 -7.68
CA VAL A 508 -24.26 -1.81 -6.26
C VAL A 508 -23.11 -2.25 -5.35
N ALA A 509 -22.46 -3.37 -5.67
CA ALA A 509 -21.33 -3.89 -4.91
C ALA A 509 -20.49 -4.90 -5.71
N LEU A 510 -19.25 -5.11 -5.28
CA LEU A 510 -18.52 -6.35 -5.58
C LEU A 510 -18.40 -7.15 -4.31
N VAL A 511 -18.50 -8.46 -4.46
CA VAL A 511 -18.37 -9.41 -3.36
C VAL A 511 -17.57 -10.60 -3.85
N LYS A 512 -16.74 -11.19 -3.00
CA LYS A 512 -16.06 -12.45 -3.33
C LYS A 512 -16.59 -13.60 -2.50
N VAL A 513 -16.60 -14.77 -3.10
CA VAL A 513 -16.77 -16.05 -2.42
C VAL A 513 -15.59 -16.91 -2.79
N LYS A 514 -15.01 -17.59 -1.81
CA LYS A 514 -13.91 -18.52 -2.04
C LYS A 514 -14.41 -19.94 -1.81
N SER A 515 -13.87 -20.88 -2.57
CA SER A 515 -14.15 -22.28 -2.34
C SER A 515 -13.49 -22.75 -1.05
N ASP A 516 -14.15 -23.67 -0.36
CA ASP A 516 -13.63 -24.27 0.87
C ASP A 516 -12.30 -24.95 0.60
N PHE A 517 -12.17 -25.59 -0.57
CA PHE A 517 -10.92 -26.18 -1.02
C PHE A 517 -9.79 -25.15 -1.09
N TYR A 518 -10.03 -24.00 -1.74
CA TYR A 518 -9.03 -22.96 -1.87
C TYR A 518 -8.61 -22.41 -0.51
N VAL A 519 -9.58 -22.10 0.37
CA VAL A 519 -9.29 -21.51 1.69
C VAL A 519 -8.42 -22.46 2.52
N LYS A 520 -8.76 -23.75 2.53
CA LYS A 520 -7.99 -24.81 3.19
C LYS A 520 -6.57 -24.91 2.64
N ALA A 521 -6.42 -24.93 1.31
CA ALA A 521 -5.12 -25.03 0.64
C ALA A 521 -4.25 -23.78 0.88
N ARG A 522 -4.82 -22.58 0.72
CA ARG A 522 -4.13 -21.28 0.86
C ARG A 522 -3.57 -21.06 2.26
N ARG A 523 -4.33 -21.45 3.29
CA ARG A 523 -3.90 -21.35 4.68
C ARG A 523 -2.88 -22.43 5.04
N THR A 524 -3.06 -23.67 4.54
CA THR A 524 -2.03 -24.73 4.63
C THR A 524 -0.71 -24.25 4.05
N ARG A 525 -0.75 -23.65 2.86
CA ARG A 525 0.41 -23.04 2.18
C ARG A 525 1.12 -22.01 3.04
N GLN A 526 0.39 -21.03 3.58
CA GLN A 526 1.00 -19.92 4.33
C GLN A 526 1.77 -20.42 5.54
N MET A 527 1.16 -21.34 6.29
CA MET A 527 1.79 -21.95 7.45
C MET A 527 2.96 -22.83 7.04
N PHE A 528 2.77 -23.68 6.04
CA PHE A 528 3.83 -24.55 5.51
C PHE A 528 5.04 -23.74 5.02
N TRP A 529 4.83 -22.65 4.29
CA TRP A 529 5.93 -21.80 3.82
C TRP A 529 6.68 -21.14 4.97
N ASN A 530 5.96 -20.47 5.87
CA ASN A 530 6.57 -19.75 6.98
C ASN A 530 7.36 -20.67 7.93
N THR A 531 6.93 -21.92 8.07
CA THR A 531 7.47 -22.86 9.08
C THR A 531 8.47 -23.87 8.52
N ILE A 532 8.34 -24.27 7.25
CA ILE A 532 9.16 -25.32 6.63
C ILE A 532 9.96 -24.77 5.44
N VAL A 533 9.29 -24.25 4.40
CA VAL A 533 9.96 -23.88 3.13
C VAL A 533 10.92 -22.71 3.29
N ASP A 534 10.49 -21.60 3.89
CA ASP A 534 11.34 -20.41 4.02
C ASP A 534 12.59 -20.65 4.90
N PRO A 535 12.49 -21.38 6.04
CA PRO A 535 13.69 -21.81 6.76
C PRO A 535 14.60 -22.71 5.91
N LEU A 536 14.05 -23.65 5.13
CA LEU A 536 14.83 -24.56 4.29
C LEU A 536 15.63 -23.80 3.22
N LEU A 537 14.99 -22.83 2.57
CA LEU A 537 15.63 -21.99 1.55
C LEU A 537 16.69 -21.04 2.11
N ARG A 538 16.55 -20.59 3.37
CA ARG A 538 17.56 -19.75 4.05
C ARG A 538 18.81 -20.50 4.50
N GLY A 539 18.94 -21.79 4.16
CA GLY A 539 20.10 -22.59 4.55
C GLY A 539 20.20 -22.79 6.08
N ALA A 540 19.04 -22.80 6.76
CA ALA A 540 18.98 -23.06 8.19
C ALA A 540 19.34 -24.52 8.56
N TYR A 541 19.64 -25.38 7.58
CA TYR A 541 19.82 -26.83 7.75
C TYR A 541 21.10 -27.36 7.10
N SER A 542 21.62 -28.47 7.64
CA SER A 542 22.79 -29.22 7.17
C SER A 542 22.50 -30.72 7.27
N ASP A 543 22.81 -31.50 6.22
CA ASP A 543 22.68 -32.97 6.23
C ASP A 543 23.71 -33.68 7.13
N LYS A 544 24.72 -32.96 7.63
CA LYS A 544 25.70 -33.54 8.55
C LYS A 544 25.11 -33.64 9.97
N LYS A 545 24.81 -34.87 10.39
CA LYS A 545 24.70 -35.25 11.81
C LYS A 545 26.07 -35.13 12.50
N THR A 546 26.58 -33.91 12.63
CA THR A 546 27.74 -33.62 13.49
C THR A 546 27.23 -33.04 14.80
N PRO A 547 27.66 -33.54 15.97
CA PRO A 547 27.14 -33.13 17.28
C PRO A 547 27.27 -31.63 17.59
N ASP A 548 28.09 -30.88 16.84
CA ASP A 548 28.51 -29.51 17.14
C ASP A 548 28.04 -28.42 16.15
N SER A 549 27.27 -28.76 15.12
CA SER A 549 26.65 -27.73 14.27
C SER A 549 25.24 -27.46 14.80
N GLY A 550 25.04 -26.37 15.55
CA GLY A 550 23.77 -25.95 16.17
C GLY A 550 22.60 -25.63 15.20
N LYS A 551 22.42 -26.40 14.14
CA LYS A 551 21.30 -26.33 13.18
C LYS A 551 20.52 -27.64 13.21
N SER A 552 19.35 -27.63 13.86
CA SER A 552 18.45 -28.78 14.05
C SER A 552 17.65 -29.10 12.79
N ASP A 553 17.13 -30.33 12.68
CA ASP A 553 16.12 -30.76 11.68
C ASP A 553 14.94 -29.75 11.58
N PRO A 554 14.19 -29.67 10.45
CA PRO A 554 13.03 -28.79 10.37
C PRO A 554 12.04 -29.08 11.49
N ASP A 555 11.43 -28.03 12.03
CA ASP A 555 10.45 -28.12 13.13
C ASP A 555 9.09 -28.63 12.61
N TRP A 556 9.08 -29.87 12.11
CA TRP A 556 7.90 -30.56 11.58
C TRP A 556 6.79 -30.64 12.63
N GLY A 557 7.17 -30.95 13.89
CA GLY A 557 6.22 -31.03 15.01
C GLY A 557 5.61 -29.67 15.37
N GLY A 558 6.40 -28.59 15.34
CA GLY A 558 5.90 -27.23 15.53
C GLY A 558 5.02 -26.76 14.38
N ALA A 559 5.32 -27.14 13.13
CA ALA A 559 4.46 -26.88 11.98
C ALA A 559 3.08 -27.58 12.14
N GLU A 560 3.06 -28.88 12.48
CA GLU A 560 1.82 -29.61 12.77
C GLU A 560 1.04 -28.95 13.91
N LYS A 561 1.71 -28.59 15.01
CA LYS A 561 1.07 -27.95 16.16
C LYS A 561 0.41 -26.63 15.80
N ARG A 562 1.09 -25.76 15.05
CA ARG A 562 0.54 -24.46 14.64
C ARG A 562 -0.64 -24.62 13.68
N LEU A 563 -0.57 -25.59 12.77
CA LEU A 563 -1.68 -25.93 11.87
C LEU A 563 -2.91 -26.50 12.59
N ARG A 564 -2.77 -26.99 13.82
CA ARG A 564 -3.89 -27.42 14.68
C ARG A 564 -4.40 -26.31 15.60
N GLN A 565 -3.61 -25.25 15.82
CA GLN A 565 -3.92 -24.16 16.74
C GLN A 565 -4.60 -22.97 16.06
N GLY A 566 -4.36 -22.71 14.77
CA GLY A 566 -4.94 -21.58 14.04
C GLY A 566 -6.42 -21.75 13.70
N CYS A 567 -7.17 -22.50 14.51
CA CYS A 567 -8.18 -23.42 14.04
C CYS A 567 -9.54 -23.35 14.75
N ASP A 568 -10.16 -22.18 14.86
CA ASP A 568 -11.45 -22.06 15.57
C ASP A 568 -12.68 -22.02 14.64
N MET A 569 -13.67 -22.87 15.00
CA MET A 569 -15.03 -23.13 14.45
C MET A 569 -15.32 -24.26 13.42
N HIS A 570 -14.45 -24.66 12.47
CA HIS A 570 -14.74 -25.73 11.47
C HIS A 570 -13.68 -26.87 11.33
N TRP A 571 -12.90 -27.14 12.37
CA TRP A 571 -11.47 -27.39 12.13
C TRP A 571 -10.84 -28.76 12.36
N GLN A 572 -11.52 -29.79 12.88
CA GLN A 572 -10.83 -31.09 13.00
C GLN A 572 -10.46 -31.68 11.64
N GLU A 573 -11.43 -31.79 10.73
CA GLU A 573 -11.20 -32.37 9.40
C GLU A 573 -10.17 -31.58 8.59
N TRP A 574 -10.21 -30.25 8.67
CA TRP A 574 -9.24 -29.43 7.98
C TRP A 574 -7.85 -29.51 8.61
N ALA A 575 -7.73 -29.45 9.93
CA ALA A 575 -6.43 -29.62 10.58
C ALA A 575 -5.81 -30.99 10.23
N GLU A 576 -6.63 -32.05 10.11
CA GLU A 576 -6.14 -33.35 9.64
C GLU A 576 -5.66 -33.33 8.18
N VAL A 577 -6.36 -32.66 7.26
CA VAL A 577 -5.90 -32.51 5.86
C VAL A 577 -4.59 -31.72 5.80
N ALA A 578 -4.48 -30.61 6.54
CA ALA A 578 -3.28 -29.77 6.54
C ALA A 578 -2.08 -30.48 7.19
N VAL A 579 -2.30 -31.19 8.31
CA VAL A 579 -1.27 -32.01 8.97
C VAL A 579 -0.89 -33.21 8.10
N GLY A 580 -1.88 -33.84 7.44
CA GLY A 580 -1.64 -34.90 6.47
C GLY A 580 -0.74 -34.45 5.33
N PHE A 581 -0.94 -33.23 4.82
CA PHE A 581 -0.05 -32.63 3.82
C PHE A 581 1.38 -32.47 4.35
N ILE A 582 1.57 -31.96 5.57
CA ILE A 582 2.92 -31.83 6.19
C ILE A 582 3.60 -33.20 6.30
N ARG A 583 2.88 -34.22 6.77
CA ARG A 583 3.41 -35.57 6.93
C ARG A 583 3.77 -36.21 5.60
N TRP A 584 2.90 -36.05 4.61
CA TRP A 584 3.16 -36.50 3.25
C TRP A 584 4.40 -35.81 2.67
N PHE A 585 4.47 -34.48 2.76
CA PHE A 585 5.62 -33.73 2.25
C PHE A 585 6.93 -34.12 2.96
N LYS A 586 6.88 -34.38 4.28
CA LYS A 586 8.02 -34.89 5.02
C LYS A 586 8.48 -36.25 4.51
N ALA A 587 7.55 -37.19 4.24
CA ALA A 587 7.88 -38.50 3.71
C ALA A 587 8.54 -38.39 2.32
N GLU A 588 8.00 -37.54 1.44
CA GLU A 588 8.59 -37.22 0.13
C GLU A 588 9.99 -36.61 0.28
N PHE A 589 10.16 -35.66 1.22
CA PHE A 589 11.44 -35.02 1.49
C PHE A 589 12.50 -36.00 2.02
N ASP A 590 12.13 -36.86 2.98
CA ASP A 590 13.04 -37.82 3.61
C ASP A 590 13.52 -38.90 2.64
N ALA A 591 12.68 -39.28 1.66
CA ALA A 591 13.00 -40.28 0.63
C ALA A 591 14.02 -39.79 -0.42
N LEU A 592 14.33 -38.50 -0.46
CA LEU A 592 15.18 -37.87 -1.48
C LEU A 592 16.60 -37.58 -0.96
N ASP A 593 17.56 -37.56 -1.89
CA ASP A 593 18.91 -37.04 -1.67
C ASP A 593 18.94 -35.50 -1.60
N GLU A 594 20.07 -34.93 -1.15
CA GLU A 594 20.23 -33.47 -0.93
C GLU A 594 19.85 -32.63 -2.16
N VAL A 595 20.27 -33.05 -3.35
CA VAL A 595 20.03 -32.31 -4.59
C VAL A 595 18.54 -32.30 -4.91
N LYS A 596 17.88 -33.46 -4.83
CA LYS A 596 16.45 -33.58 -5.09
C LYS A 596 15.58 -32.91 -4.02
N ARG A 597 16.02 -32.87 -2.77
CA ARG A 597 15.36 -32.09 -1.70
C ARG A 597 15.32 -30.61 -2.04
N LYS A 598 16.42 -30.02 -2.51
CA LYS A 598 16.45 -28.61 -2.94
C LYS A 598 15.45 -28.35 -4.06
N VAL A 599 15.38 -29.25 -5.05
CA VAL A 599 14.39 -29.16 -6.14
C VAL A 599 12.96 -29.26 -5.62
N LEU A 600 12.67 -30.20 -4.71
CA LEU A 600 11.35 -30.35 -4.10
C LEU A 600 10.93 -29.11 -3.31
N VAL A 601 11.83 -28.52 -2.52
CA VAL A 601 11.56 -27.30 -1.72
C VAL A 601 11.29 -26.09 -2.63
N LEU A 602 12.08 -25.92 -3.69
CA LEU A 602 11.82 -24.88 -4.71
C LEU A 602 10.48 -25.10 -5.39
N LYS A 603 10.17 -26.34 -5.80
CA LYS A 603 8.85 -26.71 -6.34
C LYS A 603 7.74 -26.41 -5.33
N ALA A 604 7.93 -26.68 -4.05
CA ALA A 604 6.94 -26.41 -3.01
C ALA A 604 6.70 -24.91 -2.77
N ARG A 605 7.70 -24.06 -3.06
CA ARG A 605 7.61 -22.59 -3.05
C ARG A 605 6.91 -22.05 -4.30
N ASP A 606 7.36 -22.47 -5.48
CA ASP A 606 6.98 -21.84 -6.75
C ASP A 606 5.78 -22.53 -7.41
N LYS A 607 5.53 -23.79 -7.05
CA LYS A 607 4.53 -24.71 -7.62
C LYS A 607 3.69 -25.38 -6.53
N PHE A 608 3.30 -24.61 -5.51
CA PHE A 608 2.53 -25.15 -4.39
C PHE A 608 1.24 -25.84 -4.85
N GLY A 609 0.51 -25.27 -5.80
CA GLY A 609 -0.75 -25.85 -6.27
C GLY A 609 -0.56 -27.24 -6.87
N THR A 610 0.49 -27.42 -7.66
CA THR A 610 0.90 -28.73 -8.19
C THR A 610 1.22 -29.71 -7.06
N VAL A 611 2.06 -29.30 -6.10
CA VAL A 611 2.48 -30.16 -4.98
C VAL A 611 1.29 -30.55 -4.07
N TYR A 612 0.38 -29.61 -3.82
CA TYR A 612 -0.81 -29.84 -3.00
C TYR A 612 -1.81 -30.77 -3.70
N ARG A 613 -1.97 -30.67 -5.03
CA ARG A 613 -2.80 -31.60 -5.79
C ARG A 613 -2.21 -33.01 -5.85
N ASP A 614 -0.89 -33.15 -5.94
CA ASP A 614 -0.23 -34.45 -5.87
C ASP A 614 -0.55 -35.15 -4.52
N TYR A 615 -0.50 -34.39 -3.42
CA TYR A 615 -0.96 -34.88 -2.12
C TYR A 615 -2.44 -35.29 -2.13
N CYS A 616 -3.33 -34.42 -2.62
CA CYS A 616 -4.76 -34.71 -2.65
C CYS A 616 -5.06 -35.99 -3.46
N ARG A 617 -4.39 -36.17 -4.60
CA ARG A 617 -4.53 -37.36 -5.45
C ARG A 617 -4.06 -38.63 -4.74
N GLN A 618 -2.89 -38.61 -4.10
CA GLN A 618 -2.36 -39.77 -3.39
C GLN A 618 -3.17 -40.12 -2.12
N ALA A 619 -3.73 -39.11 -1.47
CA ALA A 619 -4.55 -39.25 -0.27
C ALA A 619 -6.05 -39.49 -0.57
N ASN A 620 -6.45 -39.56 -1.85
CA ASN A 620 -7.85 -39.67 -2.29
C ASN A 620 -8.76 -38.58 -1.67
N LEU A 621 -8.28 -37.35 -1.68
CA LEU A 621 -8.98 -36.16 -1.18
C LEU A 621 -9.56 -35.34 -2.35
N PRO A 622 -10.63 -34.55 -2.10
CA PRO A 622 -11.19 -33.65 -3.10
C PRO A 622 -10.11 -32.74 -3.74
N GLY A 623 -10.23 -32.50 -5.04
CA GLY A 623 -9.27 -31.68 -5.81
C GLY A 623 -8.07 -32.44 -6.37
N GLY A 624 -7.95 -33.75 -6.15
CA GLY A 624 -6.90 -34.61 -6.74
C GLY A 624 -7.16 -35.04 -8.20
N ASP A 625 -8.40 -34.93 -8.67
CA ASP A 625 -8.90 -35.54 -9.91
C ASP A 625 -8.71 -34.70 -11.19
N ASN A 626 -8.21 -33.45 -11.10
CA ASN A 626 -7.91 -32.63 -12.31
C ASN A 626 -6.42 -32.38 -12.53
#